data_AF-A0A8S9W327-F1
#
_entry.id   AF-A0A8S9W327-F1
#
_cell.length_a   1.000
_cell.length_b   1.000
_cell.length_c   1.000
_cell.angle_alpha   90.00
_cell.angle_beta   90.00
_cell.angle_gamma   90.00
#
_symmetry.space_group_name_H-M   'P 1'
#
loop_
_entity.id
_entity.type
_entity.pdbx_description
1 polymer ?
#
loop_
_entity_poly.entity_id
_entity_poly.type
_entity_poly.pdbx_seq_one_letter_code
_entity_poly.pdbx_strand_id
1 'polypeptide(L)' 'MIKVVSNAGPPIALGKLNLLHLLGKLYHNVYIPKAVYEEVVVNGIRSGYIDAFRARLSKPQ' A
#
# COMPACT_ATOMS: atom_id res chain seq x y z
N MET A 1 22.22 1.01 0.41
CA MET A 1 20.89 1.64 0.44
C MET A 1 19.92 0.66 1.10
N ILE A 2 19.18 1.06 2.14
CA ILE A 2 18.25 0.16 2.83
C ILE A 2 16.96 0.04 1.99
N LYS A 3 16.55 -1.18 1.68
CA LYS A 3 15.26 -1.48 1.06
C LYS A 3 14.25 -1.82 2.14
N VAL A 4 13.10 -1.15 2.16
CA VAL A 4 12.02 -1.42 3.11
C VAL A 4 10.91 -2.14 2.37
N VAL A 5 10.50 -3.30 2.86
CA VAL A 5 9.39 -4.07 2.30
C VAL A 5 8.17 -3.86 3.19
N SER A 6 7.06 -3.44 2.59
CA SER A 6 5.78 -3.28 3.30
C SER A 6 4.84 -4.40 2.90
N ASN A 7 4.35 -5.14 3.89
CA ASN A 7 3.28 -6.13 3.71
C ASN A 7 1.91 -5.41 3.70
N ALA A 8 0.79 -6.14 3.72
CA ALA A 8 -0.57 -5.60 3.61
C ALA A 8 -0.96 -4.62 4.73
N GLY A 9 -0.49 -4.85 5.96
CA GLY A 9 -0.91 -4.10 7.14
C GLY A 9 -0.72 -2.57 7.02
N PRO A 10 0.50 -2.06 6.77
CA PRO A 10 0.73 -0.62 6.70
C PRO A 10 -0.04 0.11 5.58
N PRO A 11 -0.07 -0.36 4.31
CA PRO A 11 -0.86 0.27 3.25
C PRO A 11 -2.36 0.30 3.55
N ILE A 12 -2.92 -0.78 4.14
CA ILE A 12 -4.33 -0.82 4.52
C ILE A 12 -4.61 0.17 5.66
N ALA A 13 -3.87 0.08 6.76
CA ALA A 13 -4.10 0.90 7.95
C ALA A 13 -3.91 2.39 7.66
N LEU A 14 -2.80 2.75 7.00
CA LEU A 14 -2.52 4.14 6.65
C LEU A 14 -3.42 4.66 5.53
N GLY A 15 -3.82 3.80 4.59
CA GLY A 15 -4.80 4.15 3.56
C GLY A 15 -6.16 4.52 4.17
N LYS A 16 -6.69 3.71 5.09
CA LYS A 16 -7.94 4.00 5.82
C LYS A 16 -7.90 5.35 6.54
N LEU A 17 -6.74 5.73 7.07
CA LEU A 17 -6.52 6.99 7.81
C LEU A 17 -6.12 8.18 6.92
N ASN A 18 -6.01 8.01 5.61
CA ASN A 18 -5.47 9.03 4.69
C ASN A 18 -4.03 9.48 5.03
N LEU A 19 -3.24 8.58 5.62
CA LEU A 19 -1.86 8.79 6.08
C LEU A 19 -0.82 8.01 5.26
N LEU A 20 -1.20 7.45 4.12
CA LEU A 20 -0.29 6.62 3.29
C LEU A 20 1.00 7.35 2.89
N HIS A 21 0.94 8.69 2.75
CA HIS A 21 2.08 9.55 2.47
C HIS A 21 3.19 9.47 3.54
N LEU A 22 2.88 9.03 4.77
CA LEU A 22 3.88 8.83 5.83
C LEU A 22 4.87 7.72 5.49
N LEU A 23 4.48 6.69 4.72
CA LEU A 23 5.40 5.64 4.29
C LEU A 23 6.57 6.23 3.50
N GLY A 24 6.29 7.16 2.56
CA GLY A 24 7.33 7.83 1.78
C GLY A 24 8.14 8.87 2.57
N LYS A 25 7.57 9.46 3.64
CA LYS A 25 8.30 10.40 4.52
C LYS A 25 9.24 9.68 5.48
N LEU A 26 8.84 8.52 6.01
CA LEU A 26 9.62 7.73 6.96
C LEU A 26 10.64 6.84 6.27
N TYR A 27 10.32 6.37 5.07
CA TYR A 27 11.15 5.43 4.31
C TYR A 27 11.30 5.91 2.87
N HIS A 28 12.56 6.13 2.45
CA HIS A 28 12.87 6.65 1.12
C HIS A 28 12.48 5.70 -0.02
N ASN A 29 12.53 4.38 0.22
CA ASN A 29 12.15 3.39 -0.79
C ASN A 29 11.35 2.24 -0.15
N VAL A 30 10.03 2.30 -0.30
CA VAL A 30 9.10 1.28 0.17
C VAL A 30 8.67 0.42 -1.02
N TYR A 31 9.00 -0.86 -0.96
CA TYR A 31 8.57 -1.86 -1.90
C TYR A 31 7.32 -2.57 -1.37
N ILE A 32 6.30 -2.69 -2.21
CA ILE A 32 5.14 -3.54 -1.95
C ILE A 32 5.25 -4.78 -2.84
N PRO A 33 5.32 -6.00 -2.28
CA PRO A 33 5.32 -7.21 -3.08
C PRO A 33 4.10 -7.28 -4.01
N LYS A 34 4.30 -7.77 -5.24
CA LYS A 34 3.24 -7.92 -6.23
C LYS A 34 2.00 -8.66 -5.67
N ALA A 35 2.21 -9.76 -4.95
CA ALA A 35 1.12 -10.52 -4.34
C ALA A 35 0.28 -9.69 -3.35
N VAL A 36 0.93 -8.84 -2.55
CA VAL A 36 0.26 -7.92 -1.61
C VAL A 36 -0.54 -6.86 -2.38
N TYR A 37 0.02 -6.31 -3.46
CA TYR A 37 -0.70 -5.36 -4.30
C TYR A 37 -1.93 -5.99 -4.97
N GLU A 38 -1.79 -7.22 -5.49
CA GLU A 38 -2.87 -7.98 -6.09
C GLU A 38 -3.99 -8.28 -5.09
N GLU A 39 -3.67 -8.73 -3.89
CA GLU A 39 -4.66 -8.98 -2.84
C GLU A 39 -5.34 -7.69 -2.38
N VAL A 40 -4.56 -6.70 -1.94
CA VAL A 40 -5.07 -5.53 -1.23
C VAL A 40 -5.72 -4.52 -2.16
N VAL A 41 -5.12 -4.27 -3.32
CA VAL A 41 -5.57 -3.23 -4.24
C VAL A 41 -6.44 -3.83 -5.34
N VAL A 42 -5.93 -4.79 -6.10
CA VAL A 42 -6.64 -5.30 -7.30
C VAL A 42 -7.88 -6.08 -6.90
N ASN A 43 -7.72 -7.11 -6.08
CA ASN A 43 -8.83 -7.95 -5.60
C ASN A 43 -9.70 -7.17 -4.61
N GLY A 44 -9.10 -6.31 -3.79
CA GLY A 44 -9.82 -5.40 -2.90
C GLY A 44 -10.83 -4.53 -3.65
N ILE A 45 -10.39 -3.85 -4.72
CA ILE A 45 -11.25 -3.05 -5.59
C ILE A 45 -12.30 -3.93 -6.29
N ARG A 46 -11.90 -5.08 -6.83
CA ARG A 46 -12.82 -6.00 -7.53
C ARG A 46 -13.96 -6.50 -6.62
N SER A 47 -13.67 -6.67 -5.33
CA SER A 47 -14.63 -7.10 -4.31
C SER A 47 -15.44 -5.94 -3.71
N GLY A 48 -15.24 -4.70 -4.15
CA GLY A 48 -16.00 -3.54 -3.70
C GLY A 48 -15.53 -2.91 -2.38
N TYR A 49 -14.32 -3.24 -1.91
CA TYR A 49 -13.77 -2.65 -0.69
C TYR A 49 -13.27 -1.21 -0.96
N ILE A 50 -13.99 -0.22 -0.43
CA ILE A 50 -13.72 1.21 -0.68
C ILE A 50 -12.33 1.66 -0.20
N ASP A 51 -11.81 1.03 0.84
CA ASP A 51 -10.48 1.28 1.41
C ASP A 51 -9.34 0.74 0.53
N ALA A 52 -9.60 -0.22 -0.37
CA ALA A 52 -8.61 -0.69 -1.33
C ALA A 52 -8.10 0.42 -2.26
N PHE A 53 -8.98 1.38 -2.62
CA PHE A 53 -8.58 2.58 -3.37
C PHE A 53 -7.60 3.47 -2.61
N ARG A 54 -7.71 3.50 -1.27
CA ARG A 54 -6.85 4.31 -0.40
C ARG A 54 -5.55 3.62 -0.02
N ALA A 55 -5.45 2.30 -0.20
CA ALA A 55 -4.22 1.54 0.01
C ALA A 55 -3.25 1.62 -1.19
N ARG A 56 -3.67 2.21 -2.31
CA ARG A 56 -2.86 2.33 -3.53
C ARG A 56 -1.76 3.40 -3.39
N LEU A 57 -0.50 2.98 -3.30
CA LEU A 57 0.65 3.86 -3.51
C LEU A 57 0.76 4.28 -4.98
N SER A 58 1.30 5.48 -5.22
CA SER A 58 1.58 6.03 -6.54
C SER A 58 2.57 5.13 -7.30
N LYS A 59 2.04 4.26 -8.16
CA LYS A 59 2.70 3.21 -8.96
C LYS A 59 3.48 2.15 -8.17
N PRO A 60 3.23 0.85 -8.41
CA PRO A 60 4.13 -0.20 -7.93
C PRO A 60 5.51 -0.03 -8.58
N GLN A 61 6.57 -0.16 -7.79
CA GLN A 61 7.96 -0.31 -8.23
C GLN A 61 8.34 -1.78 -8.19
#